data_AF-A0A3C1P1Q8-F1
#
_entry.id   AF-A0A3C1P1Q8-F1
#
_cell.length_a   1.000
_cell.length_b   1.000
_cell.length_c   1.000
_cell.angle_alpha   90.00
_cell.angle_beta   90.00
_cell.angle_gamma   90.00
#
_symmetry.space_group_name_H-M   'P 1'
#
loop_
_entity.id
_entity.type
_entity.pdbx_description
1 polymer ?
#
loop_
_entity_poly.entity_id
_entity_poly.type
_entity_poly.pdbx_seq_one_letter_code
_entity_poly.pdbx_strand_id
1 'polypeptide(L)'
;MALPVAQRLGADLDVLVVRKLGAPGNPEFAMGAVGEDGILVMDHEARRQLHVTEDEVSIAARRELAEVDRRVAMYRHGSRRLGVAGRNVIIVDDGLATGSTAAA
;
A
#
# COMPACT_ATOMS: atom_id res chain seq x y z
N MET A 1 9.12 9.62 -9.01
CA MET A 1 10.26 10.38 -8.44
C MET A 1 11.43 9.51 -7.94
N ALA A 2 11.31 8.17 -7.88
CA ALA A 2 12.36 7.29 -7.37
C ALA A 2 13.54 7.01 -8.33
N LEU A 3 13.36 7.20 -9.65
CA LEU A 3 14.38 6.85 -10.65
C LEU A 3 15.73 7.56 -10.47
N PRO A 4 15.80 8.88 -10.19
CA PRO A 4 17.08 9.55 -9.94
C PRO A 4 17.82 8.99 -8.71
N VAL A 5 17.10 8.55 -7.68
CA VAL A 5 17.69 7.93 -6.47
C VAL A 5 18.33 6.60 -6.83
N ALA A 6 17.59 5.73 -7.53
CA ALA A 6 18.10 4.43 -7.97
C ALA A 6 19.33 4.57 -8.87
N GLN A 7 19.30 5.50 -9.84
CA GLN A 7 20.43 5.77 -10.74
C GLN A 7 21.66 6.28 -9.98
N ARG A 8 21.49 7.18 -9.00
CA ARG A 8 22.61 7.74 -8.23
C ARG A 8 23.28 6.70 -7.35
N LEU A 9 22.52 5.73 -6.85
CA LEU A 9 22.98 4.66 -5.97
C LEU A 9 23.38 3.37 -6.73
N GLY A 10 23.11 3.29 -8.03
CA GLY A 10 23.30 2.05 -8.80
C GLY A 10 22.41 0.91 -8.30
N ALA A 11 21.23 1.23 -7.78
CA ALA A 11 20.29 0.27 -7.18
C ALA A 11 19.22 -0.16 -8.17
N ASP A 12 18.68 -1.37 -7.98
CA ASP A 12 17.47 -1.81 -8.68
C ASP A 12 16.28 -0.94 -8.26
N LEU A 13 15.36 -0.67 -9.20
CA LEU A 13 14.13 0.07 -8.95
C LEU A 13 12.90 -0.81 -9.19
N ASP A 14 12.00 -0.83 -8.22
CA ASP A 14 10.67 -1.41 -8.34
C ASP A 14 9.62 -0.41 -7.85
N VAL A 15 8.35 -0.68 -8.17
CA VAL A 15 7.19 0.02 -7.62
C VAL A 15 6.56 -0.83 -6.53
N LEU A 16 6.07 -0.18 -5.46
CA LEU A 16 5.21 -0.81 -4.46
C LEU A 16 3.81 -0.24 -4.63
N VAL A 17 2.83 -1.10 -4.93
CA VAL A 17 1.43 -0.66 -5.09
C VAL A 17 0.64 -0.97 -3.83
N VAL A 18 0.30 0.09 -3.09
CA VAL A 18 -0.50 0.02 -1.86
C VAL A 18 -1.63 1.03 -1.89
N ARG A 19 -2.71 0.74 -1.14
CA ARG A 19 -3.87 1.62 -0.97
C ARG A 19 -4.28 1.66 0.50
N LYS A 20 -4.55 2.86 1.02
CA LYS A 20 -5.15 3.05 2.35
C LYS A 20 -6.53 2.39 2.37
N LEU A 21 -6.80 1.63 3.41
CA LEU A 21 -8.13 1.15 3.74
C LEU A 21 -8.80 2.17 4.67
N GLY A 22 -9.71 2.97 4.11
CA GLY A 22 -10.43 4.00 4.86
C GLY A 22 -11.58 3.44 5.70
N ALA A 23 -11.90 4.08 6.82
CA ALA A 23 -13.00 3.68 7.68
C ALA A 23 -14.39 3.90 7.02
N PRO A 24 -15.40 3.07 7.35
CA PRO A 24 -16.78 3.32 6.95
C PRO A 24 -17.25 4.72 7.35
N GLY A 25 -17.87 5.44 6.43
CA GLY A 25 -18.35 6.81 6.68
C GLY A 25 -17.25 7.88 6.80
N ASN A 26 -15.97 7.51 6.94
CA ASN A 26 -14.84 8.43 6.94
C ASN A 26 -13.63 7.86 6.18
N PRO A 27 -13.66 7.89 4.83
CA PRO A 27 -12.59 7.32 4.00
C PRO A 27 -11.22 7.97 4.19
N GLU A 28 -11.18 9.19 4.73
CA GLU A 28 -9.93 9.88 5.02
C GLU A 28 -9.20 9.31 6.24
N PHE A 29 -9.92 8.69 7.17
CA PHE A 29 -9.33 8.02 8.32
C PHE A 29 -8.89 6.59 7.95
N ALA A 30 -7.59 6.31 8.05
CA ALA A 30 -7.04 4.98 7.79
C ALA A 30 -7.37 4.01 8.93
N MET A 31 -7.89 2.83 8.59
CA MET A 31 -7.98 1.68 9.51
C MET A 31 -7.07 0.53 9.09
N GLY A 32 -6.34 0.69 7.98
CA GLY A 32 -5.43 -0.31 7.44
C GLY A 32 -4.94 0.07 6.05
N ALA A 33 -4.37 -0.91 5.36
CA ALA A 33 -3.92 -0.81 3.99
C ALA A 33 -4.06 -2.16 3.26
N VAL A 34 -4.23 -2.08 1.94
CA VAL A 34 -4.17 -3.25 1.06
C VAL A 34 -3.02 -3.10 0.07
N GLY A 35 -2.42 -4.23 -0.28
CA GLY A 35 -1.34 -4.32 -1.26
C GLY A 35 -1.58 -5.44 -2.27
N GLU A 36 -0.58 -5.64 -3.12
CA GLU A 36 -0.56 -6.70 -4.14
C GLU A 36 -0.77 -8.10 -3.51
N ASP A 37 -1.29 -9.05 -4.29
CA ASP A 37 -1.64 -10.42 -3.88
C ASP A 37 -2.64 -10.54 -2.71
N GLY A 38 -3.48 -9.53 -2.50
CA GLY A 38 -4.49 -9.58 -1.45
C GLY A 38 -3.93 -9.35 -0.05
N ILE A 39 -2.71 -8.82 0.08
CA ILE A 39 -2.15 -8.44 1.38
C ILE A 39 -3.08 -7.40 2.02
N LEU A 40 -3.46 -7.64 3.26
CA LEU A 40 -4.27 -6.75 4.08
C LEU A 40 -3.54 -6.54 5.42
N VAL A 41 -3.24 -5.28 5.72
CA VAL A 41 -2.65 -4.85 6.99
C VAL A 41 -3.69 -4.01 7.71
N MET A 42 -3.98 -4.35 8.98
CA MET A 42 -5.01 -3.67 9.76
C MET A 42 -4.39 -2.92 10.95
N ASP A 43 -4.86 -1.71 11.18
CA ASP A 43 -4.72 -1.05 12.46
C ASP A 43 -5.85 -1.54 13.38
N HIS A 44 -5.52 -2.52 14.22
CA HIS A 44 -6.48 -3.12 15.14
C HIS A 44 -6.99 -2.13 16.20
N GLU A 45 -6.23 -1.09 16.55
CA GLU A 45 -6.68 -0.08 17.50
C GLU A 45 -7.72 0.84 16.87
N ALA A 46 -7.41 1.38 15.69
CA ALA A 46 -8.34 2.16 14.88
C ALA A 46 -9.66 1.41 14.65
N ARG A 47 -9.58 0.13 14.26
CA ARG A 47 -10.75 -0.73 14.06
C ARG A 47 -11.60 -0.84 15.33
N ARG A 48 -10.98 -1.08 16.49
CA ARG A 48 -11.69 -1.21 17.78
C ARG A 48 -12.38 0.11 18.16
N GLN A 49 -11.70 1.24 18.06
CA GLN A 49 -12.25 2.55 18.43
C GLN A 49 -13.46 2.92 17.57
N LEU A 50 -13.41 2.58 16.28
CA LEU A 50 -14.46 2.86 15.32
C LEU A 50 -15.55 1.78 15.24
N HIS A 51 -15.45 0.70 16.02
CA HIS A 51 -16.40 -0.42 16.03
C HIS A 51 -16.64 -1.03 14.64
N VAL A 52 -15.60 -1.07 13.80
CA VAL A 52 -15.73 -1.57 12.42
C VAL A 52 -15.81 -3.09 12.40
N THR A 53 -16.86 -3.58 11.75
CA THR A 53 -17.15 -5.00 11.58
C THR A 53 -16.25 -5.65 10.52
N GLU A 54 -16.16 -6.98 10.54
CA GLU A 54 -15.40 -7.71 9.52
C GLU A 54 -16.00 -7.56 8.12
N ASP A 55 -17.33 -7.46 8.03
CA ASP A 55 -18.03 -7.27 6.76
C ASP A 55 -17.71 -5.90 6.15
N GLU A 56 -17.65 -4.85 6.95
CA GLU A 56 -17.25 -3.52 6.52
C GLU A 56 -15.79 -3.47 6.05
N VAL A 57 -14.88 -4.14 6.77
CA VAL A 57 -13.48 -4.31 6.35
C VAL A 57 -13.44 -5.03 5.01
N SER A 58 -14.17 -6.13 4.85
CA SER A 58 -14.19 -6.94 3.63
C SER A 58 -14.72 -6.16 2.42
N ILE A 59 -15.77 -5.35 2.61
CA ILE A 59 -16.33 -4.49 1.56
C ILE A 59 -15.29 -3.44 1.13
N ALA A 60 -14.67 -2.75 2.09
CA ALA A 60 -13.66 -1.75 1.80
C ALA A 60 -12.43 -2.37 1.13
N ALA A 61 -11.97 -3.53 1.60
CA ALA A 61 -10.78 -4.21 1.09
C ALA A 61 -10.98 -4.65 -0.37
N ARG A 62 -12.15 -5.21 -0.71
CA ARG A 62 -12.47 -5.54 -2.12
C ARG A 62 -12.41 -4.33 -3.04
N ARG A 63 -12.89 -3.16 -2.58
CA ARG A 63 -12.87 -1.93 -3.39
C ARG A 63 -11.44 -1.46 -3.63
N GLU A 64 -10.62 -1.41 -2.59
CA GLU A 64 -9.25 -0.91 -2.71
C GLU A 64 -8.32 -1.92 -3.39
N LEU A 65 -8.55 -3.23 -3.24
CA LEU A 65 -7.82 -4.27 -3.99
C LEU A 65 -8.04 -4.17 -5.49
N ALA A 66 -9.28 -3.89 -5.94
CA ALA A 66 -9.53 -3.66 -7.36
C ALA A 66 -8.71 -2.48 -7.93
N GLU A 67 -8.48 -1.44 -7.12
CA GLU A 67 -7.63 -0.31 -7.50
C GLU A 67 -6.14 -0.67 -7.47
N VAL A 68 -5.70 -1.50 -6.50
CA VAL A 68 -4.35 -2.08 -6.50
C VAL A 68 -4.12 -2.84 -7.80
N ASP A 69 -5.00 -3.78 -8.16
CA ASP A 69 -4.85 -4.60 -9.36
C ASP A 69 -4.78 -3.76 -10.64
N ARG A 70 -5.62 -2.71 -10.73
CA ARG A 70 -5.59 -1.76 -11.85
C ARG A 70 -4.23 -1.06 -11.97
N ARG A 71 -3.67 -0.60 -10.84
CA ARG A 71 -2.36 0.09 -10.80
C ARG A 71 -1.20 -0.86 -11.06
N VAL A 72 -1.27 -2.09 -10.56
CA VAL A 72 -0.27 -3.14 -10.84
C VAL A 72 -0.20 -3.40 -12.34
N ALA A 73 -1.34 -3.58 -13.00
CA ALA A 73 -1.38 -3.77 -14.45
C ALA A 73 -0.79 -2.57 -15.20
N MET A 74 -1.06 -1.36 -14.73
CA MET A 74 -0.54 -0.11 -15.32
C MET A 74 0.97 0.06 -15.12
N TYR A 75 1.52 -0.25 -13.96
CA TYR A 75 2.92 0.05 -13.65
C TYR A 75 3.88 -1.08 -13.99
N ARG A 76 3.45 -2.33 -13.85
CA ARG A 76 4.35 -3.49 -14.06
C ARG A 76 4.41 -3.95 -15.51
N HIS A 77 3.34 -3.77 -16.29
CA HIS A 77 3.22 -4.30 -17.65
C HIS A 77 3.64 -5.79 -17.76
N GLY A 78 3.31 -6.61 -16.75
CA GLY A 78 3.67 -8.03 -16.68
C GLY A 78 5.04 -8.35 -16.07
N SER A 79 5.82 -7.34 -15.69
CA SER A 79 7.09 -7.51 -14.97
C SER A 79 6.85 -8.08 -13.57
N ARG A 80 7.73 -8.98 -13.13
CA ARG A 80 7.70 -9.55 -11.78
C ARG A 80 8.28 -8.57 -10.76
N ARG A 81 7.81 -8.69 -9.51
CA ARG A 81 8.39 -8.01 -8.35
C ARG A 81 9.83 -8.43 -8.10
N LEU A 82 10.64 -7.49 -7.64
CA LEU A 82 11.96 -7.77 -7.11
C LEU A 82 11.86 -8.43 -5.73
N GLY A 83 12.63 -9.49 -5.54
CA GLY A 83 12.81 -10.09 -4.22
C GLY A 83 13.69 -9.20 -3.34
N VAL A 84 13.14 -8.75 -2.21
CA VAL A 84 13.82 -7.83 -1.28
C VAL A 84 14.44 -8.50 -0.05
N ALA A 85 14.20 -9.80 0.15
CA ALA A 85 14.74 -10.53 1.30
C ALA A 85 16.27 -10.49 1.32
N GLY A 86 16.85 -10.10 2.47
CA GLY A 86 18.30 -9.98 2.65
C GLY A 86 18.94 -8.78 1.93
N ARG A 87 18.15 -7.83 1.42
CA ARG A 87 18.63 -6.61 0.78
C ARG A 87 18.36 -5.38 1.64
N ASN A 88 19.18 -4.34 1.45
CA ASN A 88 18.85 -3.00 1.96
C ASN A 88 17.79 -2.38 1.05
N VAL A 89 16.68 -1.92 1.63
CA VAL A 89 15.54 -1.35 0.89
C VAL A 89 15.40 0.14 1.22
N ILE A 90 15.18 0.95 0.19
CA ILE A 90 14.89 2.38 0.32
C ILE A 90 13.50 2.61 -0.26
N ILE A 91 12.58 3.10 0.57
CA ILE A 91 11.25 3.54 0.12
C ILE A 91 11.34 5.03 -0.21
N VAL A 92 10.95 5.38 -1.44
CA VAL A 92 10.94 6.76 -1.92
C VAL A 92 9.51 7.16 -2.24
N ASP A 93 9.04 8.21 -1.59
CA ASP A 93 7.71 8.81 -1.80
C ASP A 93 7.88 10.29 -2.16
N ASP A 94 6.95 10.86 -2.92
CA ASP A 94 6.98 12.27 -3.30
C ASP A 94 6.38 13.22 -2.25
N GLY A 95 5.64 12.67 -1.28
CA GLY A 95 5.25 13.39 -0.07
C GLY A 95 4.58 12.48 0.96
N LEU A 96 5.05 12.52 2.20
CA LEU A 96 4.40 11.87 3.35
C LEU A 96 3.09 12.61 3.70
N ALA A 97 2.01 12.38 2.95
CA ALA A 97 0.68 12.81 3.33
C ALA A 97 0.17 11.92 4.47
N THR A 98 0.60 12.25 5.70
CA THR A 98 0.38 11.50 6.95
C THR A 98 1.02 10.11 6.91
N GLY A 99 1.95 9.82 7.82
CA GLY A 99 2.84 8.64 7.81
C GLY A 99 2.18 7.24 7.93
N SER A 100 0.93 7.06 7.49
CA SER A 100 0.25 5.77 7.39
C SER A 100 0.76 4.94 6.21
N THR A 101 1.09 5.54 5.06
CA THR A 101 1.60 4.80 3.88
C THR A 101 3.02 4.25 4.08
N ALA A 102 3.81 4.84 4.97
CA ALA A 102 5.19 4.41 5.24
C ALA A 102 5.32 3.32 6.32
N ALA A 103 4.25 3.06 7.07
CA ALA A 103 4.21 2.05 8.14
C ALA A 103 3.44 0.77 7.75
N ALA A 104 2.87 0.73 6.55
CA ALA A 104 2.13 -0.42 6.00
C ALA A 104 3.05 -1.39 5.24
#